data_AF-S7I9G1-F1
#
_entry.id   AF-S7I9G1-F1
#
_cell.length_a   1.000
_cell.length_b   1.000
_cell.length_c   1.000
_cell.angle_alpha   90.00
_cell.angle_beta   90.00
_cell.angle_gamma   90.00
#
_symmetry.space_group_name_H-M   'P 1'
#
loop_
_entity.id
_entity.type
_entity.pdbx_description
1 polymer ?
#
loop_
_entity_poly.entity_id
_entity_poly.type
_entity_poly.pdbx_seq_one_letter_code
_entity_poly.pdbx_strand_id
1 'polypeptide(L)'
;MTTLLSQVIHSSLSEWVAELSQSDYRGHQVELWTFNDQASRAEAQRALRELGIEAFIYSAYKPLVHFCLESTVMSESVPEQIEVRYPLNPHASEKRFLLEAYPLGALLQDKNVRFVADSNLTDRYQLNVTSKAGQTQSLFVLAPNLVRPGATGAEQLSPTAWLRITNPEGKVIKDEALSSDYEQAYRAVMQVIAQHDWPNHAPYFQRLELNIQLPTEDDALGYDHEVISLREALHEDLYFSVQEWFKTRAGKNATARDCQPGQIVPNITRCAGSQVHIDVALTAYQHTHSTHTAEVLASAGHPLSEQQVMFELETLGGEPFAAHTVSGKRVNATYIAGSDKAVVVSGGQHANETTGVVGVLRAARLLSQQANAHLVISPLENPDGYALHQELIQSNPHHMHHAARYTALGDDLEYRTAEPLYEKAIRKQAQALSQAQLHVNLHGYPSHEWTRPFSGYVPQGFEMWTIPKGFFLVVRHLDTPQWQEYAERFVDALTLELQHCSEVIAMNRKQIALYEQHAGETGFRMINGYPCFVSSVEQADFPLQLITEYPDESIYGDDFIAGHTVQMETVLAAYRVHQSLS
;
A
#
# COMPACT_ATOMS: atom_id res chain seq x y z
N MET A 1 6.92 -16.51 -24.30
CA MET A 1 6.20 -16.80 -23.05
C MET A 1 6.64 -18.17 -22.57
N THR A 2 7.04 -18.29 -21.31
CA THR A 2 7.42 -19.55 -20.67
C THR A 2 6.51 -19.77 -19.46
N THR A 3 5.61 -20.74 -19.54
CA THR A 3 4.72 -21.09 -18.41
C THR A 3 5.51 -21.81 -17.32
N LEU A 4 5.42 -21.32 -16.09
CA LEU A 4 6.00 -21.95 -14.90
C LEU A 4 4.96 -22.79 -14.14
N LEU A 5 3.72 -22.29 -14.04
CA LEU A 5 2.61 -22.95 -13.37
C LEU A 5 1.30 -22.67 -14.13
N SER A 6 0.44 -23.67 -14.24
CA SER A 6 -0.97 -23.51 -14.61
C SER A 6 -1.76 -24.52 -13.78
N GLN A 7 -2.58 -24.04 -12.85
CA GLN A 7 -3.24 -24.86 -11.83
C GLN A 7 -4.63 -24.31 -11.51
N VAL A 8 -5.54 -25.24 -11.19
CA VAL A 8 -6.85 -24.94 -10.61
C VAL A 8 -6.92 -25.56 -9.21
N ILE A 9 -7.38 -24.78 -8.23
CA ILE A 9 -7.60 -25.23 -6.86
C ILE A 9 -9.11 -25.18 -6.57
N HIS A 10 -9.62 -26.28 -6.02
CA HIS A 10 -11.02 -26.38 -5.62
C HIS A 10 -11.33 -25.54 -4.37
N SER A 11 -12.58 -25.09 -4.24
CA SER A 11 -13.03 -24.30 -3.09
C SER A 11 -12.88 -25.10 -1.80
N SER A 12 -12.00 -24.62 -0.92
CA SER A 12 -11.81 -25.22 0.41
C SER A 12 -13.09 -25.14 1.25
N LEU A 13 -13.80 -24.01 1.18
CA LEU A 13 -15.08 -23.82 1.87
C LEU A 13 -16.14 -24.83 1.40
N SER A 14 -16.25 -25.06 0.09
CA SER A 14 -17.22 -26.03 -0.45
C SER A 14 -16.89 -27.46 -0.04
N GLU A 15 -15.61 -27.83 -0.02
CA GLU A 15 -15.14 -29.14 0.46
C GLU A 15 -15.45 -29.35 1.95
N TRP A 16 -15.14 -28.36 2.79
CA TRP A 16 -15.44 -28.43 4.23
C TRP A 16 -16.94 -28.47 4.52
N VAL A 17 -17.75 -27.69 3.82
CA VAL A 17 -19.21 -27.77 3.94
C VAL A 17 -19.71 -29.16 3.55
N ALA A 18 -19.20 -29.75 2.46
CA ALA A 18 -19.56 -31.09 2.03
C ALA A 18 -19.16 -32.16 3.06
N GLU A 19 -17.95 -32.09 3.63
CA GLU A 19 -17.47 -33.00 4.66
C GLU A 19 -18.31 -32.91 5.94
N LEU A 20 -18.56 -31.69 6.42
CA LEU A 20 -19.38 -31.43 7.60
C LEU A 20 -20.83 -31.90 7.41
N SER A 21 -21.37 -31.75 6.19
CA SER A 21 -22.73 -32.19 5.83
C SER A 21 -22.87 -33.72 5.82
N GLN A 22 -21.79 -34.45 5.56
CA GLN A 22 -21.77 -35.92 5.54
C GLN A 22 -21.44 -36.54 6.90
N SER A 23 -20.98 -35.73 7.85
CA SER A 23 -20.53 -36.17 9.17
C SER A 23 -21.68 -36.19 10.19
N ASP A 24 -21.53 -36.94 11.29
CA ASP A 24 -22.51 -37.01 12.39
C ASP A 24 -22.32 -35.85 13.39
N TYR A 25 -22.35 -34.60 12.89
CA TYR A 25 -22.18 -33.38 13.70
C TYR A 25 -23.50 -32.67 14.01
N ARG A 26 -24.64 -33.36 13.88
CA ARG A 26 -25.93 -32.78 14.30
C ARG A 26 -25.90 -32.41 15.78
N GLY A 27 -26.40 -31.23 16.10
CA GLY A 27 -26.36 -30.68 17.46
C GLY A 27 -24.96 -30.29 17.96
N HIS A 28 -23.91 -30.46 17.16
CA HIS A 28 -22.59 -29.89 17.48
C HIS A 28 -22.57 -28.42 17.06
N GLN A 29 -21.76 -27.64 17.78
CA GLN A 29 -21.37 -26.30 17.38
C GLN A 29 -20.11 -26.39 16.53
N VAL A 30 -20.17 -25.84 15.32
CA VAL A 30 -19.04 -25.80 14.38
C VAL A 30 -18.66 -24.35 14.16
N GLU A 31 -17.41 -24.02 14.47
CA GLU A 31 -16.83 -22.72 14.21
C GLU A 31 -15.70 -22.87 13.18
N LEU A 32 -15.79 -22.10 12.10
CA LEU A 32 -14.85 -22.17 10.98
C LEU A 32 -14.34 -20.77 10.64
N TRP A 33 -13.03 -20.59 10.53
CA TRP A 33 -12.42 -19.34 10.07
C TRP A 33 -11.87 -19.55 8.67
N THR A 34 -12.30 -18.74 7.70
CA THR A 34 -11.92 -18.91 6.29
C THR A 34 -11.51 -17.60 5.61
N PHE A 35 -10.82 -17.71 4.48
CA PHE A 35 -10.49 -16.59 3.59
C PHE A 35 -11.50 -16.51 2.45
N ASN A 36 -12.75 -16.16 2.78
CA ASN A 36 -13.82 -15.95 1.80
C ASN A 36 -14.54 -14.65 2.12
N ASP A 37 -15.23 -14.05 1.15
CA ASP A 37 -16.09 -12.90 1.40
C ASP A 37 -17.29 -13.22 2.30
N GLN A 38 -17.93 -12.17 2.80
CA GLN A 38 -19.06 -12.28 3.74
C GLN A 38 -20.22 -13.09 3.15
N ALA A 39 -20.53 -12.90 1.86
CA ALA A 39 -21.65 -13.56 1.19
C ALA A 39 -21.44 -15.09 1.15
N SER A 40 -20.25 -15.53 0.76
CA SER A 40 -19.86 -16.94 0.69
C SER A 40 -19.90 -17.61 2.06
N ARG A 41 -19.37 -16.94 3.10
CA ARG A 41 -19.43 -17.44 4.49
C ARG A 41 -20.88 -17.57 4.98
N ALA A 42 -21.72 -16.57 4.70
CA ALA A 42 -23.13 -16.57 5.10
C ALA A 42 -23.96 -17.66 4.39
N GLU A 43 -23.68 -17.94 3.12
CA GLU A 43 -24.30 -19.02 2.35
C GLU A 43 -23.91 -20.39 2.92
N ALA A 44 -22.62 -20.64 3.10
CA ALA A 44 -22.12 -21.88 3.69
C ALA A 44 -22.68 -22.12 5.10
N GLN A 45 -22.76 -21.08 5.92
CA GLN A 45 -23.35 -21.14 7.25
C GLN A 45 -24.84 -21.54 7.20
N ARG A 46 -25.60 -21.01 6.24
CA ARG A 46 -27.01 -21.35 6.04
C ARG A 46 -27.19 -22.80 5.63
N ALA A 47 -26.38 -23.28 4.68
CA ALA A 47 -26.42 -24.65 4.20
C ALA A 47 -26.19 -25.67 5.34
N LEU A 48 -25.24 -25.41 6.24
CA LEU A 48 -24.99 -26.28 7.39
C LEU A 48 -26.14 -26.22 8.42
N ARG A 49 -26.72 -25.04 8.66
CA ARG A 49 -27.85 -24.88 9.58
C ARG A 49 -29.11 -25.60 9.11
N GLU A 50 -29.36 -25.65 7.82
CA GLU A 50 -30.47 -26.42 7.23
C GLU A 50 -30.37 -27.93 7.51
N LEU A 51 -29.15 -28.43 7.79
CA LEU A 51 -28.88 -29.81 8.18
C LEU A 51 -28.92 -30.06 9.70
N GLY A 52 -29.21 -29.03 10.50
CA GLY A 52 -29.26 -29.10 11.97
C GLY A 52 -27.90 -29.00 12.65
N ILE A 53 -26.90 -28.42 11.97
CA ILE A 53 -25.57 -28.13 12.52
C ILE A 53 -25.55 -26.66 12.94
N GLU A 54 -25.15 -26.37 14.19
CA GLU A 54 -25.02 -25.00 14.66
C GLU A 54 -23.68 -24.42 14.18
N ALA A 55 -23.69 -23.93 12.93
CA ALA A 55 -22.49 -23.40 12.29
C ALA A 55 -22.33 -21.88 12.48
N PHE A 56 -21.07 -21.48 12.70
CA PHE A 56 -20.57 -20.11 12.70
C PHE A 56 -19.33 -20.03 11.80
N ILE A 57 -19.41 -19.25 10.72
CA ILE A 57 -18.30 -19.12 9.76
C ILE A 57 -17.78 -17.67 9.78
N TYR A 58 -16.57 -17.51 10.28
CA TYR A 58 -15.89 -16.25 10.51
C TYR A 58 -14.80 -15.99 9.46
N SER A 59 -14.37 -14.74 9.34
CA SER A 59 -13.19 -14.44 8.54
C SER A 59 -11.91 -14.80 9.29
N ALA A 60 -11.00 -15.51 8.62
CA ALA A 60 -9.61 -15.69 9.09
C ALA A 60 -8.78 -14.41 8.87
N TYR A 61 -9.21 -13.54 7.96
CA TYR A 61 -8.57 -12.26 7.65
C TYR A 61 -9.29 -11.13 8.39
N LYS A 62 -8.58 -10.37 9.24
CA LYS A 62 -9.16 -9.30 10.09
C LYS A 62 -10.36 -9.79 10.95
N PRO A 63 -10.21 -10.87 11.73
CA PRO A 63 -11.32 -11.51 12.46
C PRO A 63 -12.03 -10.56 13.42
N LEU A 64 -11.31 -9.68 14.10
CA LEU A 64 -11.90 -8.69 15.01
C LEU A 64 -12.80 -7.68 14.28
N VAL A 65 -12.34 -7.19 13.14
CA VAL A 65 -13.08 -6.19 12.35
C VAL A 65 -14.38 -6.79 11.84
N HIS A 66 -14.31 -7.96 11.21
CA HIS A 66 -15.49 -8.70 10.76
C HIS A 66 -16.43 -9.04 11.93
N PHE A 67 -15.91 -9.48 13.08
CA PHE A 67 -16.75 -9.75 14.25
C PHE A 67 -17.53 -8.51 14.68
N CYS A 68 -16.88 -7.34 14.76
CA CYS A 68 -17.55 -6.09 15.14
C CYS A 68 -18.60 -5.63 14.12
N LEU A 69 -18.40 -5.90 12.83
CA LEU A 69 -19.32 -5.51 11.76
C LEU A 69 -20.49 -6.49 11.57
N GLU A 70 -20.26 -7.78 11.82
CA GLU A 70 -21.19 -8.87 11.49
C GLU A 70 -21.98 -9.38 12.70
N SER A 71 -21.48 -9.16 13.93
CA SER A 71 -22.10 -9.68 15.15
C SER A 71 -23.34 -8.88 15.57
N THR A 72 -24.42 -9.60 15.90
CA THR A 72 -25.65 -9.01 16.47
C THR A 72 -25.43 -8.43 17.87
N VAL A 73 -24.38 -8.86 18.59
CA VAL A 73 -24.08 -8.32 19.93
C VAL A 73 -23.75 -6.82 19.86
N MET A 74 -23.17 -6.37 18.73
CA MET A 74 -22.86 -4.96 18.50
C MET A 74 -24.08 -4.10 18.16
N SER A 75 -25.21 -4.72 17.79
CA SER A 75 -26.46 -4.05 17.39
C SER A 75 -27.56 -4.11 18.45
N GLU A 76 -27.60 -5.15 19.28
CA GLU A 76 -28.66 -5.35 20.29
C GLU A 76 -28.49 -4.49 21.56
N SER A 77 -27.26 -4.15 21.92
CA SER A 77 -26.96 -3.22 23.02
C SER A 77 -26.24 -2.03 22.41
N VAL A 78 -26.86 -0.84 22.33
CA VAL A 78 -26.16 0.37 21.84
C VAL A 78 -24.98 0.61 22.78
N PRO A 79 -23.73 0.29 22.38
CA PRO A 79 -22.60 0.34 23.29
C PRO A 79 -22.30 1.80 23.58
N GLU A 80 -22.01 2.11 24.83
CA GLU A 80 -21.45 3.41 25.22
C GLU A 80 -19.91 3.37 25.13
N GLN A 81 -19.32 2.24 25.49
CA GLN A 81 -17.88 2.04 25.50
C GLN A 81 -17.51 0.63 25.04
N ILE A 82 -16.43 0.52 24.28
CA ILE A 82 -15.82 -0.76 23.89
C ILE A 82 -14.34 -0.72 24.27
N GLU A 83 -13.92 -1.61 25.17
CA GLU A 83 -12.49 -1.87 25.38
C GLU A 83 -12.10 -3.13 24.61
N VAL A 84 -11.14 -3.00 23.71
CA VAL A 84 -10.52 -4.10 22.98
C VAL A 84 -9.17 -4.40 23.61
N ARG A 85 -9.05 -5.57 24.22
CA ARG A 85 -7.78 -6.13 24.65
C ARG A 85 -7.20 -6.98 23.53
N TYR A 86 -6.05 -6.59 23.00
CA TYR A 86 -5.42 -7.29 21.89
C TYR A 86 -4.24 -8.16 22.37
N PRO A 87 -4.00 -9.31 21.71
CA PRO A 87 -2.96 -10.24 22.13
C PRO A 87 -1.56 -9.73 21.81
N LEU A 88 -0.58 -10.23 22.56
CA LEU A 88 0.85 -10.09 22.25
C LEU A 88 1.42 -11.48 21.93
N ASN A 89 2.17 -11.58 20.84
CA ASN A 89 2.76 -12.84 20.41
C ASN A 89 4.27 -12.67 20.18
N PRO A 90 5.13 -13.57 20.70
CA PRO A 90 6.59 -13.48 20.54
C PRO A 90 7.08 -13.49 19.08
N HIS A 91 6.28 -13.98 18.14
CA HIS A 91 6.61 -14.07 16.71
C HIS A 91 6.05 -12.89 15.88
N ALA A 92 5.57 -11.83 16.54
CA ALA A 92 5.04 -10.64 15.87
C ALA A 92 5.45 -9.35 16.61
N SER A 93 5.41 -8.22 15.90
CA SER A 93 5.53 -6.89 16.53
C SER A 93 4.41 -6.68 17.55
N GLU A 94 4.71 -5.99 18.66
CA GLU A 94 3.72 -5.63 19.69
C GLU A 94 2.53 -4.84 19.12
N LYS A 95 2.72 -4.17 17.98
CA LYS A 95 1.69 -3.39 17.28
C LYS A 95 0.86 -4.21 16.29
N ARG A 96 1.22 -5.46 15.98
CA ARG A 96 0.60 -6.24 14.87
C ARG A 96 -0.90 -6.41 15.00
N PHE A 97 -1.40 -6.74 16.19
CA PHE A 97 -2.84 -6.94 16.42
C PHE A 97 -3.58 -5.63 16.66
N LEU A 98 -2.87 -4.57 17.09
CA LEU A 98 -3.44 -3.23 17.13
C LEU A 98 -3.68 -2.71 15.71
N LEU A 99 -2.69 -2.86 14.82
CA LEU A 99 -2.81 -2.50 13.40
C LEU A 99 -3.90 -3.32 12.70
N GLU A 100 -4.01 -4.63 12.95
CA GLU A 100 -5.09 -5.44 12.36
C GLU A 100 -6.50 -4.97 12.77
N ALA A 101 -6.63 -4.31 13.92
CA ALA A 101 -7.88 -3.74 14.39
C ALA A 101 -8.28 -2.43 13.68
N TYR A 102 -7.40 -1.84 12.87
CA TYR A 102 -7.75 -0.72 12.03
C TYR A 102 -8.82 -1.12 10.99
N PRO A 103 -9.79 -0.27 10.62
CA PRO A 103 -10.06 1.09 11.12
C PRO A 103 -11.17 1.13 12.19
N LEU A 104 -11.27 0.16 13.13
CA LEU A 104 -12.41 0.07 14.06
C LEU A 104 -12.65 1.34 14.89
N GLY A 105 -11.60 2.08 15.22
CA GLY A 105 -11.72 3.37 15.90
C GLY A 105 -12.59 4.38 15.13
N ALA A 106 -12.54 4.32 13.80
CA ALA A 106 -13.37 5.13 12.93
C ALA A 106 -14.76 4.52 12.69
N LEU A 107 -14.84 3.21 12.44
CA LEU A 107 -16.11 2.53 12.14
C LEU A 107 -17.10 2.53 13.31
N LEU A 108 -16.56 2.62 14.53
CA LEU A 108 -17.34 2.58 15.75
C LEU A 108 -17.44 3.96 16.42
N GLN A 109 -17.14 5.06 15.72
CA GLN A 109 -17.00 6.46 16.22
C GLN A 109 -18.01 6.94 17.27
N ASP A 110 -19.27 6.51 17.21
CA ASP A 110 -20.30 6.83 18.22
C ASP A 110 -20.01 6.20 19.60
N LYS A 111 -19.05 5.28 19.66
CA LYS A 111 -18.69 4.44 20.80
C LYS A 111 -17.27 4.81 21.21
N ASN A 112 -17.05 4.98 22.51
CA ASN A 112 -15.71 5.23 23.02
C ASN A 112 -14.87 3.94 22.92
N VAL A 113 -14.15 3.76 21.81
CA VAL A 113 -13.30 2.57 21.56
C VAL A 113 -11.89 2.80 22.11
N ARG A 114 -11.47 1.92 23.01
CA ARG A 114 -10.13 1.91 23.60
C ARG A 114 -9.42 0.60 23.32
N PHE A 115 -8.17 0.68 22.90
CA PHE A 115 -7.30 -0.49 22.72
C PHE A 115 -6.31 -0.63 23.86
N VAL A 116 -6.10 -1.86 24.33
CA VAL A 116 -5.17 -2.17 25.42
C VAL A 116 -4.43 -3.47 25.10
N ALA A 117 -3.09 -3.46 25.13
CA ALA A 117 -2.32 -4.69 25.01
C ALA A 117 -2.56 -5.59 26.24
N ASP A 118 -2.74 -6.90 26.04
CA ASP A 118 -2.84 -7.87 27.12
C ASP A 118 -1.88 -9.04 26.88
N SER A 119 -0.80 -9.08 27.66
CA SER A 119 0.23 -10.13 27.56
C SER A 119 -0.25 -11.52 28.00
N ASN A 120 -1.46 -11.64 28.58
CA ASN A 120 -2.05 -12.93 28.91
C ASN A 120 -2.82 -13.53 27.72
N LEU A 121 -3.03 -12.76 26.65
CA LEU A 121 -3.65 -13.20 25.41
C LEU A 121 -2.58 -13.36 24.33
N THR A 122 -2.61 -14.48 23.61
CA THR A 122 -1.62 -14.79 22.56
C THR A 122 -2.24 -15.06 21.18
N ASP A 123 -3.52 -15.43 21.15
CA ASP A 123 -4.23 -15.94 19.96
C ASP A 123 -5.64 -15.35 19.79
N ARG A 124 -6.07 -14.43 20.66
CA ARG A 124 -7.45 -13.90 20.65
C ARG A 124 -7.52 -12.49 21.22
N TYR A 125 -8.52 -11.77 20.77
CA TYR A 125 -8.95 -10.51 21.35
C TYR A 125 -9.98 -10.77 22.46
N GLN A 126 -10.01 -9.89 23.46
CA GLN A 126 -11.12 -9.80 24.41
C GLN A 126 -11.80 -8.44 24.23
N LEU A 127 -13.12 -8.46 24.02
CA LEU A 127 -13.94 -7.26 23.91
C LEU A 127 -14.76 -7.12 25.18
N ASN A 128 -14.62 -5.99 25.86
CA ASN A 128 -15.48 -5.60 26.97
C ASN A 128 -16.43 -4.51 26.48
N VAL A 129 -17.68 -4.87 26.26
CA VAL A 129 -18.73 -3.99 25.71
C VAL A 129 -19.58 -3.50 26.85
N THR A 130 -19.59 -2.19 27.09
CA THR A 130 -20.40 -1.56 28.14
C THR A 130 -21.56 -0.82 27.52
N SER A 131 -22.77 -1.21 27.90
CA SER A 131 -24.02 -0.54 27.50
C SER A 131 -24.24 0.77 28.23
N LYS A 132 -25.12 1.63 27.72
CA LYS A 132 -25.58 2.86 28.41
C LYS A 132 -26.19 2.64 29.80
N ALA A 133 -26.61 1.42 30.10
CA ALA A 133 -27.10 1.05 31.43
C ALA A 133 -25.98 0.67 32.41
N GLY A 134 -24.71 0.74 31.99
CA GLY A 134 -23.53 0.37 32.78
C GLY A 134 -23.28 -1.13 32.88
N GLN A 135 -24.02 -1.96 32.13
CA GLN A 135 -23.77 -3.41 32.08
C GLN A 135 -22.64 -3.70 31.10
N THR A 136 -21.64 -4.45 31.55
CA THR A 136 -20.50 -4.89 30.74
C THR A 136 -20.62 -6.36 30.40
N GLN A 137 -20.50 -6.69 29.12
CA GLN A 137 -20.37 -8.05 28.60
C GLN A 137 -18.96 -8.26 28.06
N SER A 138 -18.34 -9.38 28.43
CA SER A 138 -17.03 -9.79 27.90
C SER A 138 -17.20 -10.87 26.83
N LEU A 139 -16.55 -10.67 25.68
CA LEU A 139 -16.55 -11.56 24.53
C LEU A 139 -15.11 -11.88 24.13
N PHE A 140 -14.89 -13.05 23.55
CA PHE A 140 -13.59 -13.41 22.97
C PHE A 140 -13.72 -13.61 21.46
N VAL A 141 -12.75 -13.09 20.71
CA VAL A 141 -12.66 -13.27 19.25
C VAL A 141 -11.33 -13.91 18.94
N LEU A 142 -11.36 -15.15 18.44
CA LEU A 142 -10.16 -15.87 18.03
C LEU A 142 -9.51 -15.15 16.84
N ALA A 143 -8.19 -15.02 16.89
CA ALA A 143 -7.35 -14.60 15.79
C ALA A 143 -6.49 -15.80 15.34
N PRO A 144 -7.00 -16.66 14.44
CA PRO A 144 -6.30 -17.89 14.06
C PRO A 144 -5.03 -17.56 13.27
N ASN A 145 -3.88 -17.88 13.84
CA ASN A 145 -2.58 -17.66 13.22
C ASN A 145 -1.68 -18.88 13.41
N LEU A 146 -0.73 -19.07 12.50
CA LEU A 146 0.34 -20.04 12.62
C LEU A 146 1.70 -19.39 12.41
N VAL A 147 2.68 -19.87 13.16
CA VAL A 147 4.08 -19.53 12.91
C VAL A 147 4.56 -20.35 11.71
N ARG A 148 4.98 -19.66 10.65
CA ARG A 148 5.53 -20.26 9.43
C ARG A 148 6.76 -19.49 8.97
N PRO A 149 7.71 -20.13 8.26
CA PRO A 149 8.78 -19.39 7.61
C PRO A 149 8.22 -18.51 6.48
N GLY A 150 8.60 -17.23 6.46
CA GLY A 150 8.32 -16.30 5.35
C GLY A 150 9.26 -16.50 4.16
N ALA A 151 9.19 -15.60 3.18
CA ALA A 151 9.99 -15.69 1.94
C ALA A 151 11.51 -15.64 2.17
N THR A 152 11.95 -15.00 3.25
CA THR A 152 13.37 -14.92 3.68
C THR A 152 13.80 -16.11 4.55
N GLY A 153 12.88 -17.00 4.91
CA GLY A 153 13.09 -18.11 5.86
C GLY A 153 12.92 -17.74 7.34
N ALA A 154 12.74 -16.46 7.68
CA ALA A 154 12.45 -16.03 9.04
C ALA A 154 11.05 -16.47 9.48
N GLU A 155 10.89 -16.86 10.75
CA GLU A 155 9.58 -17.19 11.31
C GLU A 155 8.69 -15.95 11.38
N GLN A 156 7.44 -16.09 10.94
CA GLN A 156 6.42 -15.05 10.95
C GLN A 156 5.08 -15.63 11.42
N LEU A 157 4.29 -14.81 12.12
CA LEU A 157 2.95 -15.16 12.57
C LEU A 157 1.92 -14.72 11.54
N SER A 158 1.38 -15.67 10.78
CA SER A 158 0.46 -15.38 9.67
C SER A 158 -0.94 -15.93 9.95
N PRO A 159 -2.03 -15.24 9.53
CA PRO A 159 -3.38 -15.77 9.66
C PRO A 159 -3.53 -17.10 8.91
N THR A 160 -4.40 -17.97 9.41
CA THR A 160 -4.64 -19.29 8.82
C THR A 160 -6.11 -19.68 8.93
N ALA A 161 -6.59 -20.56 8.06
CA ALA A 161 -7.90 -21.16 8.23
C ALA A 161 -7.92 -22.07 9.48
N TRP A 162 -9.06 -22.15 10.15
CA TRP A 162 -9.17 -22.87 11.43
C TRP A 162 -10.53 -23.52 11.61
N LEU A 163 -10.55 -24.72 12.20
CA LEU A 163 -11.78 -25.44 12.55
C LEU A 163 -11.80 -25.74 14.04
N ARG A 164 -12.91 -25.37 14.67
CA ARG A 164 -13.27 -25.80 16.01
C ARG A 164 -14.63 -26.47 16.01
N ILE A 165 -14.71 -27.64 16.64
CA ILE A 165 -15.98 -28.36 16.83
C ILE A 165 -16.17 -28.64 18.31
N THR A 166 -17.32 -28.22 18.83
CA THR A 166 -17.76 -28.47 20.20
C THR A 166 -18.96 -29.39 20.17
N ASN A 167 -18.90 -30.47 20.96
CA ASN A 167 -20.00 -31.43 21.04
C ASN A 167 -21.17 -30.91 21.90
N PRO A 168 -22.34 -31.58 21.91
CA PRO A 168 -23.51 -31.14 22.68
C PRO A 168 -23.26 -31.04 24.20
N GLU A 169 -22.27 -31.76 24.73
CA GLU A 169 -21.86 -31.66 26.14
C GLU A 169 -20.92 -30.48 26.43
N GLY A 170 -20.62 -29.64 25.44
CA GLY A 170 -19.75 -28.46 25.57
C GLY A 170 -18.25 -28.78 25.52
N LYS A 171 -17.87 -30.00 25.13
CA LYS A 171 -16.46 -30.41 24.98
C LYS A 171 -15.96 -30.15 23.56
N VAL A 172 -14.85 -29.44 23.44
CA VAL A 172 -14.13 -29.27 22.17
C VAL A 172 -13.53 -30.61 21.75
N ILE A 173 -13.94 -31.11 20.57
CA ILE A 173 -13.50 -32.40 19.99
C ILE A 173 -12.57 -32.24 18.80
N LYS A 174 -12.56 -31.07 18.15
CA LYS A 174 -11.56 -30.63 17.17
C LYS A 174 -11.23 -29.17 17.41
N ASP A 175 -9.94 -28.83 17.28
CA ASP A 175 -9.43 -27.45 17.37
C ASP A 175 -8.09 -27.42 16.63
N GLU A 176 -8.14 -27.25 15.32
CA GLU A 176 -6.97 -27.41 14.46
C GLU A 176 -6.95 -26.44 13.28
N ALA A 177 -5.73 -26.11 12.84
CA ALA A 177 -5.52 -25.35 11.63
C ALA A 177 -5.90 -26.15 10.39
N LEU A 178 -6.45 -25.45 9.42
CA LEU A 178 -6.77 -25.96 8.09
C LEU A 178 -5.88 -25.30 7.03
N SER A 179 -6.04 -25.73 5.79
CA SER A 179 -5.32 -25.21 4.64
C SER A 179 -6.33 -24.74 3.60
N SER A 180 -6.66 -23.45 3.60
CA SER A 180 -7.56 -22.87 2.61
C SER A 180 -6.97 -22.90 1.20
N ASP A 181 -7.84 -22.82 0.20
CA ASP A 181 -7.50 -22.59 -1.21
C ASP A 181 -6.73 -21.28 -1.42
N TYR A 182 -7.07 -20.23 -0.66
CA TYR A 182 -6.32 -18.97 -0.64
C TYR A 182 -4.87 -19.15 -0.14
N GLU A 183 -4.66 -19.87 0.97
CA GLU A 183 -3.32 -20.24 1.47
C GLU A 183 -2.56 -21.17 0.51
N GLN A 184 -3.27 -22.07 -0.18
CA GLN A 184 -2.68 -22.96 -1.17
C GLN A 184 -2.22 -22.19 -2.41
N ALA A 185 -2.98 -21.18 -2.85
CA ALA A 185 -2.62 -20.35 -4.00
C ALA A 185 -1.31 -19.59 -3.77
N TYR A 186 -1.19 -18.90 -2.63
CA TYR A 186 0.05 -18.23 -2.24
C TYR A 186 1.26 -19.19 -2.23
N ARG A 187 1.10 -20.36 -1.59
CA ARG A 187 2.17 -21.37 -1.52
C ARG A 187 2.55 -21.95 -2.87
N ALA A 188 1.58 -22.20 -3.75
CA ALA A 188 1.85 -22.75 -5.08
C ALA A 188 2.74 -21.80 -5.91
N VAL A 189 2.45 -20.50 -5.85
CA VAL A 189 3.26 -19.46 -6.53
C VAL A 189 4.67 -19.36 -5.94
N MET A 190 4.78 -19.26 -4.61
CA MET A 190 6.11 -19.18 -3.98
C MET A 190 6.93 -20.45 -4.21
N GLN A 191 6.30 -21.62 -4.22
CA GLN A 191 6.96 -22.89 -4.49
C GLN A 191 7.51 -22.96 -5.92
N VAL A 192 6.71 -22.59 -6.94
CA VAL A 192 7.18 -22.65 -8.33
C VAL A 192 8.33 -21.68 -8.58
N ILE A 193 8.30 -20.49 -7.96
CA ILE A 193 9.39 -19.52 -8.03
C ILE A 193 10.65 -20.07 -7.37
N ALA A 194 10.53 -20.68 -6.18
CA ALA A 194 11.66 -21.25 -5.47
C ALA A 194 12.31 -22.45 -6.19
N GLN A 195 11.52 -23.23 -6.93
CA GLN A 195 11.98 -24.43 -7.65
C GLN A 195 12.48 -24.14 -9.07
N HIS A 196 12.18 -22.97 -9.62
CA HIS A 196 12.64 -22.61 -10.96
C HIS A 196 14.15 -22.37 -11.01
N ASP A 197 14.79 -22.83 -12.09
CA ASP A 197 16.22 -22.64 -12.32
C ASP A 197 16.50 -21.26 -12.93
N TRP A 198 16.59 -20.25 -12.05
CA TRP A 198 16.88 -18.88 -12.46
C TRP A 198 18.34 -18.68 -12.90
N PRO A 199 18.60 -17.71 -13.80
CA PRO A 199 19.96 -17.27 -14.10
C PRO A 199 20.80 -16.95 -12.85
N ASN A 200 22.12 -17.02 -12.99
CA ASN A 200 23.05 -16.77 -11.88
C ASN A 200 23.18 -15.28 -11.49
N HIS A 201 22.74 -14.37 -12.36
CA HIS A 201 22.88 -12.92 -12.18
C HIS A 201 21.58 -12.22 -12.55
N ALA A 202 21.31 -11.11 -11.85
CA ALA A 202 20.17 -10.25 -12.11
C ALA A 202 20.41 -9.37 -13.37
N PRO A 203 19.35 -8.93 -14.08
CA PRO A 203 17.96 -9.33 -13.88
C PRO A 203 17.71 -10.79 -14.28
N TYR A 204 16.90 -11.48 -13.49
CA TYR A 204 16.62 -12.92 -13.70
C TYR A 204 15.56 -13.15 -14.78
N PHE A 205 14.72 -12.16 -15.02
CA PHE A 205 13.66 -12.15 -16.02
C PHE A 205 13.35 -10.71 -16.45
N GLN A 206 12.66 -10.53 -17.58
CA GLN A 206 12.08 -9.23 -17.92
C GLN A 206 10.78 -9.02 -17.15
N ARG A 207 9.83 -9.94 -17.29
CA ARG A 207 8.53 -9.87 -16.62
C ARG A 207 8.10 -11.24 -16.11
N LEU A 208 7.66 -11.29 -14.85
CA LEU A 208 7.08 -12.45 -14.18
C LEU A 208 5.61 -12.15 -13.90
N GLU A 209 4.72 -12.76 -14.65
CA GLU A 209 3.27 -12.61 -14.50
C GLU A 209 2.72 -13.65 -13.53
N LEU A 210 1.98 -13.19 -12.52
CA LEU A 210 1.26 -14.01 -11.55
C LEU A 210 -0.23 -13.72 -11.72
N ASN A 211 -0.87 -14.38 -12.68
CA ASN A 211 -2.31 -14.21 -12.93
C ASN A 211 -3.08 -15.16 -12.01
N ILE A 212 -3.88 -14.61 -11.09
CA ILE A 212 -4.67 -15.40 -10.14
C ILE A 212 -6.11 -14.91 -10.18
N GLN A 213 -7.06 -15.84 -10.31
CA GLN A 213 -8.47 -15.51 -10.21
C GLN A 213 -9.04 -16.07 -8.91
N LEU A 214 -9.58 -15.19 -8.06
CA LEU A 214 -10.17 -15.53 -6.77
C LEU A 214 -11.70 -15.39 -6.78
N PRO A 215 -12.45 -16.30 -6.13
CA PRO A 215 -13.90 -16.22 -6.01
C PRO A 215 -14.31 -15.34 -4.82
N THR A 216 -13.80 -14.10 -4.75
CA THR A 216 -14.06 -13.19 -3.63
C THR A 216 -14.36 -11.78 -4.11
N GLU A 217 -15.33 -11.15 -3.46
CA GLU A 217 -15.58 -9.72 -3.56
C GLU A 217 -14.71 -8.92 -2.58
N ASP A 218 -14.55 -7.63 -2.88
CA ASP A 218 -13.99 -6.65 -1.95
C ASP A 218 -15.12 -6.06 -1.08
N ASP A 219 -14.80 -5.76 0.18
CA ASP A 219 -15.77 -5.22 1.15
C ASP A 219 -15.41 -3.78 1.52
N ALA A 220 -16.15 -2.81 0.96
CA ALA A 220 -15.96 -1.39 1.23
C ALA A 220 -16.54 -1.03 2.61
N LEU A 221 -15.70 -0.50 3.50
CA LEU A 221 -16.06 -0.31 4.91
C LEU A 221 -16.89 0.95 5.18
N GLY A 222 -17.09 1.80 4.18
CA GLY A 222 -17.84 3.06 4.32
C GLY A 222 -17.12 4.13 5.13
N TYR A 223 -15.80 4.01 5.30
CA TYR A 223 -14.94 5.02 5.91
C TYR A 223 -13.80 5.38 4.96
N ASP A 224 -13.76 6.63 4.51
CA ASP A 224 -12.80 7.14 3.52
C ASP A 224 -12.61 6.15 2.35
N HIS A 225 -11.37 5.72 2.07
CA HIS A 225 -11.04 4.76 1.02
C HIS A 225 -10.85 3.32 1.53
N GLU A 226 -11.23 3.03 2.78
CA GLU A 226 -10.95 1.74 3.41
C GLU A 226 -11.76 0.59 2.79
N VAL A 227 -11.04 -0.44 2.37
CA VAL A 227 -11.57 -1.65 1.76
C VAL A 227 -10.88 -2.88 2.35
N ILE A 228 -11.65 -3.92 2.65
CA ILE A 228 -11.12 -5.26 2.93
C ILE A 228 -11.12 -6.05 1.63
N SER A 229 -9.95 -6.18 1.01
CA SER A 229 -9.79 -6.97 -0.21
C SER A 229 -8.78 -8.11 -0.01
N LEU A 230 -9.25 -9.35 -0.15
CA LEU A 230 -8.37 -10.51 -0.26
C LEU A 230 -7.57 -10.51 -1.58
N ARG A 231 -8.08 -9.84 -2.63
CA ARG A 231 -7.37 -9.76 -3.91
C ARG A 231 -6.18 -8.83 -3.83
N GLU A 232 -6.38 -7.65 -3.24
CA GLU A 232 -5.30 -6.70 -2.99
C GLU A 232 -4.28 -7.26 -1.98
N ALA A 233 -4.76 -7.84 -0.88
CA ALA A 233 -3.87 -8.46 0.10
C ALA A 233 -2.99 -9.53 -0.54
N LEU A 234 -3.52 -10.39 -1.43
CA LEU A 234 -2.71 -11.37 -2.15
C LEU A 234 -1.76 -10.74 -3.17
N HIS A 235 -2.18 -9.66 -3.86
CA HIS A 235 -1.32 -8.92 -4.78
C HIS A 235 -0.07 -8.42 -4.06
N GLU A 236 -0.30 -7.69 -2.97
CA GLU A 236 0.75 -7.07 -2.15
C GLU A 236 1.65 -8.13 -1.51
N ASP A 237 1.06 -9.19 -0.98
CA ASP A 237 1.81 -10.26 -0.34
C ASP A 237 2.71 -11.01 -1.32
N LEU A 238 2.20 -11.37 -2.51
CA LEU A 238 2.99 -12.03 -3.54
C LEU A 238 4.08 -11.11 -4.09
N TYR A 239 3.77 -9.84 -4.36
CA TYR A 239 4.75 -8.89 -4.89
C TYR A 239 5.99 -8.83 -4.00
N PHE A 240 5.80 -8.51 -2.72
CA PHE A 240 6.90 -8.35 -1.79
C PHE A 240 7.54 -9.68 -1.40
N SER A 241 6.78 -10.77 -1.26
CA SER A 241 7.37 -12.08 -0.95
C SER A 241 8.30 -12.56 -2.06
N VAL A 242 7.92 -12.37 -3.33
CA VAL A 242 8.80 -12.70 -4.46
C VAL A 242 10.02 -11.79 -4.48
N GLN A 243 9.83 -10.48 -4.25
CA GLN A 243 10.95 -9.53 -4.16
C GLN A 243 11.95 -9.92 -3.06
N GLU A 244 11.45 -10.26 -1.86
CA GLU A 244 12.24 -10.69 -0.71
C GLU A 244 13.00 -11.98 -0.99
N TRP A 245 12.35 -12.96 -1.64
CA TRP A 245 13.01 -14.20 -2.03
C TRP A 245 14.21 -13.94 -2.96
N PHE A 246 14.05 -13.05 -3.95
CA PHE A 246 15.16 -12.68 -4.84
C PHE A 246 16.24 -11.85 -4.13
N LYS A 247 15.89 -11.00 -3.15
CA LYS A 247 16.88 -10.31 -2.30
C LYS A 247 17.74 -11.33 -1.53
N THR A 248 17.10 -12.31 -0.89
CA THR A 248 17.79 -13.39 -0.18
C THR A 248 18.67 -14.21 -1.12
N ARG A 249 18.17 -14.59 -2.30
CA ARG A 249 18.95 -15.29 -3.33
C ARG A 249 20.19 -14.49 -3.78
N ALA A 250 20.07 -13.18 -3.90
CA ALA A 250 21.16 -12.28 -4.26
C ALA A 250 22.14 -11.99 -3.09
N GLY A 251 21.91 -12.55 -1.89
CA GLY A 251 22.72 -12.28 -0.70
C GLY A 251 22.54 -10.87 -0.13
N LYS A 252 21.43 -10.19 -0.46
CA LYS A 252 21.10 -8.86 0.04
C LYS A 252 20.30 -8.94 1.33
N ASN A 253 20.38 -7.89 2.15
CA ASN A 253 19.55 -7.75 3.34
C ASN A 253 18.10 -7.37 2.97
N ALA A 254 17.17 -7.50 3.92
CA ALA A 254 15.74 -7.24 3.69
C ALA A 254 15.44 -5.78 3.31
N THR A 255 16.24 -4.83 3.82
CA THR A 255 16.07 -3.39 3.58
C THR A 255 16.71 -2.91 2.28
N ALA A 256 17.36 -3.78 1.52
CA ALA A 256 17.97 -3.43 0.25
C ALA A 256 16.91 -2.99 -0.76
N ARG A 257 17.13 -1.82 -1.37
CA ARG A 257 16.22 -1.21 -2.36
C ARG A 257 16.80 -1.19 -3.78
N ASP A 258 18.01 -1.71 -3.95
CA ASP A 258 18.76 -1.79 -5.21
C ASP A 258 18.72 -3.22 -5.82
N CYS A 259 17.81 -4.07 -5.36
CA CYS A 259 17.65 -5.42 -5.92
C CYS A 259 16.93 -5.34 -7.26
N GLN A 260 17.47 -6.01 -8.28
CA GLN A 260 16.98 -5.90 -9.66
C GLN A 260 16.50 -7.26 -10.20
N PRO A 261 15.47 -7.90 -9.63
CA PRO A 261 15.04 -9.22 -10.09
C PRO A 261 14.43 -9.23 -11.51
N GLY A 262 13.84 -8.11 -11.93
CA GLY A 262 12.92 -7.99 -13.07
C GLY A 262 11.54 -7.49 -12.62
N GLN A 263 10.63 -7.26 -13.58
CA GLN A 263 9.28 -6.75 -13.31
C GLN A 263 8.37 -7.88 -12.79
N ILE A 264 8.00 -7.84 -11.51
CA ILE A 264 7.07 -8.79 -10.89
C ILE A 264 5.65 -8.23 -11.00
N VAL A 265 4.72 -9.00 -11.57
CA VAL A 265 3.37 -8.53 -11.88
C VAL A 265 2.32 -9.49 -11.36
N PRO A 266 1.86 -9.31 -10.11
CA PRO A 266 0.65 -9.96 -9.64
C PRO A 266 -0.57 -9.30 -10.26
N ASN A 267 -1.41 -10.09 -10.93
CA ASN A 267 -2.71 -9.64 -11.44
C ASN A 267 -3.79 -10.53 -10.82
N ILE A 268 -4.40 -10.02 -9.76
CA ILE A 268 -5.37 -10.77 -8.96
C ILE A 268 -6.78 -10.28 -9.30
N THR A 269 -7.51 -11.06 -10.09
CA THR A 269 -8.85 -10.70 -10.56
C THR A 269 -9.92 -11.54 -9.90
N ARG A 270 -11.17 -11.09 -9.99
CA ARG A 270 -12.31 -11.91 -9.58
C ARG A 270 -12.63 -12.96 -10.64
N CYS A 271 -12.99 -14.18 -10.22
CA CYS A 271 -13.69 -15.15 -11.07
C CYS A 271 -15.16 -15.30 -10.65
N ALA A 272 -16.02 -15.69 -11.60
CA ALA A 272 -17.44 -15.96 -11.34
C ALA A 272 -17.71 -17.37 -10.78
N GLY A 273 -16.76 -18.29 -10.95
CA GLY A 273 -16.83 -19.63 -10.39
C GLY A 273 -16.41 -19.66 -8.92
N SER A 274 -16.34 -20.85 -8.33
CA SER A 274 -15.85 -21.06 -6.96
C SER A 274 -14.40 -21.55 -6.90
N GLN A 275 -13.73 -21.69 -8.05
CA GLN A 275 -12.38 -22.25 -8.14
C GLN A 275 -11.34 -21.14 -8.23
N VAL A 276 -10.19 -21.37 -7.61
CA VAL A 276 -9.03 -20.50 -7.77
C VAL A 276 -8.23 -20.96 -8.98
N HIS A 277 -8.00 -20.04 -9.92
CA HIS A 277 -7.17 -20.28 -11.11
C HIS A 277 -5.84 -19.58 -10.96
N ILE A 278 -4.73 -20.26 -11.25
CA ILE A 278 -3.38 -19.74 -11.11
C ILE A 278 -2.61 -20.01 -12.40
N ASP A 279 -2.09 -18.95 -13.01
CA ASP A 279 -1.17 -19.01 -14.13
C ASP A 279 0.06 -18.15 -13.83
N VAL A 280 1.23 -18.78 -13.80
CA VAL A 280 2.53 -18.12 -13.60
C VAL A 280 3.35 -18.26 -14.88
N ALA A 281 3.82 -17.16 -15.44
CA ALA A 281 4.61 -17.19 -16.67
C ALA A 281 5.69 -16.10 -16.74
N LEU A 282 6.74 -16.40 -17.50
CA LEU A 282 7.74 -15.42 -17.92
C LEU A 282 7.39 -14.87 -19.29
N THR A 283 7.37 -13.54 -19.40
CA THR A 283 7.08 -12.80 -20.62
C THR A 283 8.17 -11.76 -20.89
N ALA A 284 8.16 -11.21 -22.11
CA ALA A 284 8.96 -10.04 -22.41
C ALA A 284 8.30 -8.80 -21.78
N TYR A 285 9.03 -7.68 -21.72
CA TYR A 285 8.41 -6.40 -21.37
C TYR A 285 7.18 -6.13 -22.25
N GLN A 286 6.12 -5.63 -21.63
CA GLN A 286 4.92 -5.22 -22.32
C GLN A 286 4.87 -3.70 -22.41
N HIS A 287 4.45 -3.19 -23.57
CA HIS A 287 4.21 -1.76 -23.78
C HIS A 287 2.71 -1.57 -24.01
N THR A 288 1.95 -1.54 -22.92
CA THR A 288 0.53 -1.19 -22.95
C THR A 288 0.40 0.34 -22.95
N HIS A 289 -0.50 0.85 -23.78
CA HIS A 289 -0.85 2.26 -23.79
C HIS A 289 -2.26 2.41 -23.24
N SER A 290 -2.41 3.29 -22.27
CA SER A 290 -3.71 3.68 -21.76
C SER A 290 -4.54 4.36 -22.87
N THR A 291 -5.83 4.08 -22.90
CA THR A 291 -6.80 4.66 -23.83
C THR A 291 -7.66 5.75 -23.17
N HIS A 292 -7.33 6.17 -21.95
CA HIS A 292 -8.06 7.24 -21.27
C HIS A 292 -8.08 8.51 -22.11
N THR A 293 -9.26 9.12 -22.17
CA THR A 293 -9.45 10.43 -22.82
C THR A 293 -8.72 11.50 -22.05
N ALA A 294 -8.10 12.44 -22.77
CA ALA A 294 -7.38 13.54 -22.13
C ALA A 294 -8.34 14.42 -21.31
N GLU A 295 -7.95 14.72 -20.06
CA GLU A 295 -8.72 15.58 -19.16
C GLU A 295 -8.07 16.97 -19.00
N VAL A 296 -8.83 17.96 -18.53
CA VAL A 296 -8.25 19.26 -18.15
C VAL A 296 -7.49 19.07 -16.84
N LEU A 297 -6.18 19.37 -16.80
CA LEU A 297 -5.32 19.13 -15.63
C LEU A 297 -5.88 19.62 -14.29
N ALA A 298 -6.58 20.76 -14.27
CA ALA A 298 -7.11 21.34 -13.03
C ALA A 298 -8.29 20.56 -12.44
N SER A 299 -8.95 19.72 -13.23
CA SER A 299 -10.12 18.93 -12.87
C SER A 299 -9.94 17.46 -13.22
N ALA A 300 -8.68 17.00 -13.34
CA ALA A 300 -8.41 15.62 -13.68
C ALA A 300 -8.82 14.74 -12.50
N GLY A 301 -9.80 13.87 -12.68
CA GLY A 301 -10.35 13.04 -11.60
C GLY A 301 -9.65 11.70 -11.45
N HIS A 302 -8.63 11.44 -12.28
CA HIS A 302 -7.93 10.17 -12.33
C HIS A 302 -6.49 10.35 -12.86
N PRO A 303 -5.63 9.32 -12.72
CA PRO A 303 -4.29 9.35 -13.28
C PRO A 303 -4.30 9.63 -14.78
N LEU A 304 -3.43 10.54 -15.25
CA LEU A 304 -3.34 10.89 -16.68
C LEU A 304 -2.77 9.73 -17.50
N SER A 305 -3.10 9.67 -18.79
CA SER A 305 -2.38 8.76 -19.70
C SER A 305 -0.94 9.23 -19.94
N GLU A 306 -0.01 8.30 -20.22
CA GLU A 306 1.38 8.63 -20.56
C GLU A 306 1.45 9.61 -21.75
N GLN A 307 0.57 9.45 -22.74
CA GLN A 307 0.47 10.34 -23.89
C GLN A 307 0.05 11.75 -23.49
N GLN A 308 -0.90 11.88 -22.57
CA GLN A 308 -1.27 13.19 -22.04
C GLN A 308 -0.14 13.83 -21.26
N VAL A 309 0.56 13.08 -20.38
CA VAL A 309 1.72 13.61 -19.63
C VAL A 309 2.78 14.17 -20.57
N MET A 310 3.09 13.44 -21.65
CA MET A 310 4.03 13.90 -22.68
C MET A 310 3.55 15.17 -23.40
N PHE A 311 2.30 15.18 -23.86
CA PHE A 311 1.72 16.35 -24.52
C PHE A 311 1.78 17.58 -23.60
N GLU A 312 1.43 17.40 -22.34
CA GLU A 312 1.42 18.45 -21.34
C GLU A 312 2.83 19.01 -21.08
N LEU A 313 3.83 18.13 -20.96
CA LEU A 313 5.23 18.53 -20.84
C LEU A 313 5.72 19.30 -22.07
N GLU A 314 5.41 18.83 -23.27
CA GLU A 314 5.79 19.49 -24.53
C GLU A 314 5.17 20.89 -24.66
N THR A 315 3.93 21.08 -24.19
CA THR A 315 3.26 22.39 -24.23
C THR A 315 3.90 23.45 -23.35
N LEU A 316 4.69 23.06 -22.35
CA LEU A 316 5.44 24.00 -21.50
C LEU A 316 6.56 24.73 -22.27
N GLY A 317 7.06 24.14 -23.37
CA GLY A 317 8.24 24.62 -24.07
C GLY A 317 9.53 24.32 -23.33
N GLY A 318 10.57 25.13 -23.55
CA GLY A 318 11.93 24.91 -23.01
C GLY A 318 12.80 24.03 -23.90
N GLU A 319 13.97 23.67 -23.41
CA GLU A 319 14.90 22.74 -24.05
C GLU A 319 14.61 21.30 -23.58
N PRO A 320 14.08 20.43 -24.47
CA PRO A 320 13.74 19.06 -24.10
C PRO A 320 14.99 18.18 -23.99
N PHE A 321 15.01 17.29 -23.01
CA PHE A 321 16.03 16.25 -22.87
C PHE A 321 15.40 14.95 -22.34
N ALA A 322 16.12 13.83 -22.46
CA ALA A 322 15.57 12.52 -22.13
C ALA A 322 16.62 11.51 -21.64
N ALA A 323 16.12 10.51 -20.91
CA ALA A 323 16.80 9.27 -20.61
C ALA A 323 15.98 8.07 -21.13
N HIS A 324 16.49 6.86 -20.98
CA HIS A 324 15.79 5.64 -21.40
C HIS A 324 15.69 4.64 -20.24
N THR A 325 14.56 3.96 -20.16
CA THR A 325 14.35 2.83 -19.26
C THR A 325 15.06 1.57 -19.77
N VAL A 326 15.10 0.52 -18.95
CA VAL A 326 15.59 -0.80 -19.39
C VAL A 326 14.74 -1.41 -20.51
N SER A 327 13.44 -1.08 -20.58
CA SER A 327 12.53 -1.58 -21.62
C SER A 327 12.66 -0.80 -22.93
N GLY A 328 13.39 0.33 -22.93
CA GLY A 328 13.54 1.23 -24.07
C GLY A 328 12.53 2.38 -24.12
N LYS A 329 11.65 2.53 -23.11
CA LYS A 329 10.81 3.72 -22.98
C LYS A 329 11.64 4.97 -22.71
N ARG A 330 11.09 6.14 -23.07
CA ARG A 330 11.73 7.44 -22.83
C ARG A 330 11.24 8.05 -21.52
N VAL A 331 12.18 8.47 -20.69
CA VAL A 331 11.92 9.40 -19.58
C VAL A 331 12.15 10.81 -20.11
N ASN A 332 11.09 11.62 -20.21
CA ASN A 332 11.17 12.95 -20.83
C ASN A 332 11.16 14.05 -19.76
N ALA A 333 11.99 15.07 -19.96
CA ALA A 333 12.02 16.26 -19.14
C ALA A 333 12.23 17.51 -20.02
N THR A 334 11.93 18.69 -19.48
CA THR A 334 12.25 19.97 -20.13
C THR A 334 13.00 20.90 -19.19
N TYR A 335 13.96 21.63 -19.75
CA TYR A 335 14.71 22.67 -19.07
C TYR A 335 14.24 24.06 -19.52
N ILE A 336 13.83 24.88 -18.55
CA ILE A 336 13.41 26.26 -18.76
C ILE A 336 14.47 27.16 -18.11
N ALA A 337 15.28 27.80 -18.94
CA ALA A 337 16.34 28.69 -18.49
C ALA A 337 15.77 30.04 -18.01
N GLY A 338 16.25 30.50 -16.86
CA GLY A 338 15.83 31.76 -16.24
C GLY A 338 16.95 32.43 -15.45
N SER A 339 16.59 33.50 -14.73
CA SER A 339 17.54 34.23 -13.87
C SER A 339 17.33 33.97 -12.37
N ASP A 340 16.21 33.35 -12.01
CA ASP A 340 15.95 32.88 -10.65
C ASP A 340 16.89 31.71 -10.28
N LYS A 341 16.92 31.36 -8.99
CA LYS A 341 17.60 30.14 -8.53
C LYS A 341 16.92 28.93 -9.16
N ALA A 342 17.71 28.06 -9.79
CA ALA A 342 17.19 26.87 -10.46
C ALA A 342 16.56 25.88 -9.47
N VAL A 343 15.40 25.34 -9.84
CA VAL A 343 14.69 24.29 -9.10
C VAL A 343 14.37 23.12 -10.02
N VAL A 344 14.67 21.90 -9.58
CA VAL A 344 14.20 20.67 -10.23
C VAL A 344 12.87 20.27 -9.60
N VAL A 345 11.86 20.00 -10.42
CA VAL A 345 10.55 19.51 -9.98
C VAL A 345 10.27 18.17 -10.66
N SER A 346 10.06 17.11 -9.89
CA SER A 346 9.80 15.76 -10.40
C SER A 346 8.60 15.09 -9.76
N GLY A 347 8.07 14.09 -10.46
CA GLY A 347 7.00 13.21 -9.99
C GLY A 347 7.08 11.85 -10.67
N GLY A 348 6.30 10.89 -10.18
CA GLY A 348 6.26 9.55 -10.76
C GLY A 348 7.59 8.80 -10.67
N GLN A 349 8.42 9.08 -9.65
CA GLN A 349 9.53 8.20 -9.28
C GLN A 349 8.99 6.81 -8.92
N HIS A 350 8.00 6.81 -8.03
CA HIS A 350 7.13 5.67 -7.81
C HIS A 350 5.88 5.87 -8.64
N ALA A 351 5.61 4.93 -9.55
CA ALA A 351 4.67 5.22 -10.62
C ALA A 351 3.19 5.04 -10.24
N ASN A 352 2.92 4.38 -9.11
CA ASN A 352 1.57 4.28 -8.51
C ASN A 352 1.18 5.54 -7.70
N GLU A 353 2.12 6.44 -7.43
CA GLU A 353 1.91 7.70 -6.68
C GLU A 353 1.57 8.84 -7.65
N THR A 354 0.33 8.85 -8.12
CA THR A 354 -0.04 9.53 -9.37
C THR A 354 -0.47 10.99 -9.22
N THR A 355 -0.80 11.46 -8.00
CA THR A 355 -1.13 12.89 -7.78
C THR A 355 0.08 13.78 -8.00
N GLY A 356 1.28 13.28 -7.73
CA GLY A 356 2.54 13.98 -7.98
C GLY A 356 2.72 14.34 -9.44
N VAL A 357 2.44 13.42 -10.37
CA VAL A 357 2.55 13.65 -11.84
C VAL A 357 1.73 14.86 -12.27
N VAL A 358 0.47 14.94 -11.82
CA VAL A 358 -0.43 16.05 -12.15
C VAL A 358 -0.02 17.34 -11.43
N GLY A 359 0.39 17.24 -10.16
CA GLY A 359 0.89 18.37 -9.37
C GLY A 359 2.09 19.07 -10.02
N VAL A 360 3.06 18.29 -10.52
CA VAL A 360 4.22 18.81 -11.26
C VAL A 360 3.78 19.60 -12.50
N LEU A 361 2.94 19.01 -13.35
CA LEU A 361 2.51 19.64 -14.60
C LEU A 361 1.71 20.92 -14.36
N ARG A 362 0.82 20.93 -13.37
CA ARG A 362 0.03 22.11 -12.99
C ARG A 362 0.92 23.23 -12.47
N ALA A 363 1.85 22.93 -11.58
CA ALA A 363 2.77 23.92 -11.04
C ALA A 363 3.69 24.48 -12.13
N ALA A 364 4.21 23.61 -12.99
CA ALA A 364 5.06 23.99 -14.12
C ALA A 364 4.36 24.96 -15.07
N ARG A 365 3.08 24.74 -15.40
CA ARG A 365 2.28 25.65 -16.25
C ARG A 365 2.14 27.06 -15.68
N LEU A 366 2.11 27.20 -14.35
CA LEU A 366 2.00 28.49 -13.67
C LEU A 366 3.36 29.16 -13.53
N LEU A 367 4.39 28.40 -13.17
CA LEU A 367 5.75 28.94 -13.01
C LEU A 367 6.37 29.34 -14.34
N SER A 368 6.15 28.58 -15.43
CA SER A 368 6.72 28.89 -16.75
C SER A 368 6.20 30.20 -17.36
N GLN A 369 5.13 30.77 -16.82
CA GLN A 369 4.62 32.09 -17.22
C GLN A 369 5.39 33.25 -16.58
N GLN A 370 6.24 32.98 -15.59
CA GLN A 370 7.06 33.99 -14.92
C GLN A 370 8.33 34.26 -15.74
N ALA A 371 8.65 35.53 -15.96
CA ALA A 371 9.74 35.94 -16.87
C ALA A 371 11.14 35.43 -16.47
N ASN A 372 11.36 35.19 -15.17
CA ASN A 372 12.65 34.79 -14.64
C ASN A 372 12.73 33.31 -14.25
N ALA A 373 11.67 32.54 -14.50
CA ALA A 373 11.54 31.17 -14.03
C ALA A 373 12.71 30.30 -14.50
N HIS A 374 13.33 29.60 -13.57
CA HIS A 374 14.49 28.74 -13.83
C HIS A 374 14.20 27.34 -13.29
N LEU A 375 13.86 26.42 -14.18
CA LEU A 375 13.21 25.15 -13.83
C LEU A 375 13.75 23.99 -14.65
N VAL A 376 13.77 22.82 -14.05
CA VAL A 376 13.74 21.53 -14.76
C VAL A 376 12.49 20.79 -14.35
N ILE A 377 11.72 20.31 -15.32
CA ILE A 377 10.45 19.60 -15.09
C ILE A 377 10.57 18.16 -15.59
N SER A 378 10.46 17.19 -14.69
CA SER A 378 10.51 15.75 -14.96
C SER A 378 9.27 15.06 -14.36
N PRO A 379 8.09 15.16 -15.02
CA PRO A 379 6.81 14.83 -14.41
C PRO A 379 6.56 13.33 -14.23
N LEU A 380 7.31 12.49 -14.95
CA LEU A 380 7.16 11.04 -14.91
C LEU A 380 8.53 10.36 -15.08
N GLU A 381 9.16 10.02 -13.95
CA GLU A 381 10.51 9.42 -13.95
C GLU A 381 10.52 7.90 -14.19
N ASN A 382 9.43 7.19 -13.87
CA ASN A 382 9.30 5.73 -14.04
C ASN A 382 8.15 5.36 -15.02
N PRO A 383 8.31 5.56 -16.34
CA PRO A 383 7.26 5.30 -17.32
C PRO A 383 6.97 3.81 -17.57
N ASP A 384 7.88 2.91 -17.16
CA ASP A 384 7.64 1.46 -17.17
C ASP A 384 6.70 1.04 -16.05
N GLY A 385 6.97 1.48 -14.81
CA GLY A 385 6.05 1.31 -13.69
C GLY A 385 4.69 1.95 -13.98
N TYR A 386 4.67 3.12 -14.63
CA TYR A 386 3.42 3.83 -14.91
C TYR A 386 2.53 3.11 -15.92
N ALA A 387 3.13 2.45 -16.93
CA ALA A 387 2.37 1.61 -17.83
C ALA A 387 1.81 0.36 -17.13
N LEU A 388 2.57 -0.23 -16.20
CA LEU A 388 2.08 -1.31 -15.36
C LEU A 388 0.92 -0.84 -14.46
N HIS A 389 1.03 0.34 -13.86
CA HIS A 389 -0.06 0.93 -13.09
C HIS A 389 -1.32 1.09 -13.95
N GLN A 390 -1.19 1.64 -15.15
CA GLN A 390 -2.30 1.80 -16.12
C GLN A 390 -2.89 0.47 -16.60
N GLU A 391 -2.12 -0.61 -16.57
CA GLU A 391 -2.62 -1.98 -16.83
C GLU A 391 -3.45 -2.48 -15.64
N LEU A 392 -2.91 -2.37 -14.41
CA LEU A 392 -3.51 -2.95 -13.22
C LEU A 392 -4.81 -2.24 -12.77
N ILE A 393 -4.91 -0.92 -12.98
CA ILE A 393 -6.14 -0.17 -12.64
C ILE A 393 -7.33 -0.51 -13.55
N GLN A 394 -7.14 -1.22 -14.66
CA GLN A 394 -8.24 -1.64 -15.54
C GLN A 394 -9.15 -2.68 -14.87
N SER A 395 -8.58 -3.59 -14.08
CA SER A 395 -9.31 -4.60 -13.32
C SER A 395 -9.54 -4.19 -11.87
N ASN A 396 -8.61 -3.42 -11.31
CA ASN A 396 -8.52 -3.13 -9.88
C ASN A 396 -8.22 -1.65 -9.62
N PRO A 397 -9.11 -0.71 -9.97
CA PRO A 397 -8.81 0.72 -9.90
C PRO A 397 -8.47 1.21 -8.49
N HIS A 398 -9.04 0.59 -7.45
CA HIS A 398 -8.90 1.01 -6.06
C HIS A 398 -7.86 0.21 -5.26
N HIS A 399 -6.93 -0.49 -5.91
CA HIS A 399 -5.82 -1.15 -5.21
C HIS A 399 -4.54 -0.28 -5.25
N MET A 400 -3.61 -0.49 -4.32
CA MET A 400 -2.35 0.26 -4.16
C MET A 400 -1.35 0.03 -5.31
N HIS A 401 -1.31 -1.20 -5.83
CA HIS A 401 -0.44 -1.63 -6.92
C HIS A 401 1.04 -1.34 -6.66
N HIS A 402 1.59 -1.75 -5.51
CA HIS A 402 3.03 -1.58 -5.25
C HIS A 402 3.92 -2.31 -6.27
N ALA A 403 3.37 -3.27 -7.03
CA ALA A 403 4.03 -3.83 -8.20
C ALA A 403 4.47 -2.78 -9.24
N ALA A 404 3.75 -1.67 -9.34
CA ALA A 404 4.06 -0.54 -10.21
C ALA A 404 4.93 0.56 -9.56
N ARG A 405 5.21 0.47 -8.25
CA ARG A 405 6.07 1.42 -7.53
C ARG A 405 7.51 1.41 -8.07
N TYR A 406 8.06 0.22 -8.28
CA TYR A 406 9.46 0.01 -8.64
C TYR A 406 9.68 0.10 -10.16
N THR A 407 10.94 0.20 -10.61
CA THR A 407 11.24 0.22 -12.05
C THR A 407 11.01 -1.17 -12.68
N ALA A 408 11.10 -1.29 -14.01
CA ALA A 408 11.06 -2.60 -14.69
C ALA A 408 12.20 -3.55 -14.29
N LEU A 409 13.28 -3.05 -13.67
CA LEU A 409 14.31 -3.88 -13.05
C LEU A 409 13.88 -4.41 -11.68
N GLY A 410 12.90 -3.80 -11.02
CA GLY A 410 12.44 -4.13 -9.67
C GLY A 410 13.17 -3.40 -8.53
N ASP A 411 14.11 -2.50 -8.86
CA ASP A 411 14.78 -1.63 -7.90
C ASP A 411 14.04 -0.30 -7.71
N ASP A 412 14.33 0.36 -6.59
CA ASP A 412 13.92 1.73 -6.34
C ASP A 412 14.87 2.67 -7.07
N LEU A 413 14.31 3.52 -7.94
CA LEU A 413 15.03 4.48 -8.76
C LEU A 413 15.99 5.34 -7.93
N GLU A 414 15.58 5.78 -6.73
CA GLU A 414 16.40 6.62 -5.85
C GLU A 414 17.71 5.92 -5.45
N TYR A 415 17.69 4.61 -5.25
CA TYR A 415 18.81 3.85 -4.70
C TYR A 415 19.76 3.29 -5.75
N ARG A 416 19.48 3.50 -7.04
CA ARG A 416 20.40 3.08 -8.12
C ARG A 416 21.63 3.98 -8.15
N THR A 417 22.81 3.44 -7.91
CA THR A 417 24.06 4.22 -7.86
C THR A 417 25.06 3.84 -8.95
N ALA A 418 24.92 2.65 -9.54
CA ALA A 418 25.83 2.12 -10.55
C ALA A 418 25.25 2.21 -11.97
N GLU A 419 26.15 2.33 -12.95
CA GLU A 419 25.79 2.25 -14.37
C GLU A 419 25.38 0.82 -14.78
N PRO A 420 24.50 0.66 -15.79
CA PRO A 420 23.75 1.73 -16.48
C PRO A 420 22.68 2.39 -15.59
N LEU A 421 22.63 3.73 -15.55
CA LEU A 421 21.69 4.48 -14.70
C LEU A 421 20.23 4.45 -15.18
N TYR A 422 19.99 4.15 -16.46
CA TYR A 422 18.67 4.15 -17.10
C TYR A 422 17.83 5.39 -16.74
N GLU A 423 16.66 5.21 -16.12
CA GLU A 423 15.74 6.29 -15.74
C GLU A 423 16.42 7.35 -14.86
N LYS A 424 17.26 6.93 -13.91
CA LYS A 424 17.97 7.85 -13.00
C LYS A 424 18.91 8.81 -13.73
N ALA A 425 19.34 8.48 -14.96
CA ALA A 425 20.16 9.38 -15.76
C ALA A 425 19.48 10.74 -16.01
N ILE A 426 18.15 10.82 -15.96
CA ILE A 426 17.41 12.09 -16.12
C ILE A 426 17.81 13.11 -15.05
N ARG A 427 18.05 12.67 -13.80
CA ARG A 427 18.41 13.55 -12.69
C ARG A 427 19.83 14.07 -12.79
N LYS A 428 20.76 13.25 -13.30
CA LYS A 428 22.14 13.67 -13.59
C LYS A 428 22.18 14.72 -14.69
N GLN A 429 21.38 14.55 -15.74
CA GLN A 429 21.22 15.54 -16.79
C GLN A 429 20.57 16.84 -16.27
N ALA A 430 19.51 16.72 -15.46
CA ALA A 430 18.84 17.86 -14.82
C ALA A 430 19.81 18.70 -13.98
N GLN A 431 20.62 18.05 -13.14
CA GLN A 431 21.64 18.71 -12.33
C GLN A 431 22.70 19.40 -13.21
N ALA A 432 23.20 18.71 -14.24
CA ALA A 432 24.23 19.25 -15.13
C ALA A 432 23.76 20.50 -15.89
N LEU A 433 22.52 20.49 -16.38
CA LEU A 433 21.93 21.60 -17.13
C LEU A 433 21.63 22.83 -16.25
N SER A 434 21.03 22.60 -15.07
CA SER A 434 20.44 23.67 -14.26
C SER A 434 21.32 24.15 -13.10
N GLN A 435 22.24 23.31 -12.62
CA GLN A 435 22.99 23.53 -11.38
C GLN A 435 22.09 23.83 -10.16
N ALA A 436 20.85 23.32 -10.19
CA ALA A 436 19.86 23.53 -9.15
C ALA A 436 20.35 23.05 -7.78
N GLN A 437 19.96 23.77 -6.74
CA GLN A 437 20.26 23.41 -5.36
C GLN A 437 19.07 22.77 -4.63
N LEU A 438 17.85 23.05 -5.10
CA LEU A 438 16.61 22.47 -4.60
C LEU A 438 16.02 21.50 -5.63
N HIS A 439 15.67 20.31 -5.14
CA HIS A 439 14.86 19.32 -5.85
C HIS A 439 13.56 19.08 -5.09
N VAL A 440 12.43 19.39 -5.73
CA VAL A 440 11.09 19.10 -5.22
C VAL A 440 10.60 17.82 -5.89
N ASN A 441 10.50 16.74 -5.12
CA ASN A 441 10.15 15.41 -5.60
C ASN A 441 8.79 14.99 -5.04
N LEU A 442 7.78 14.94 -5.89
CA LEU A 442 6.40 14.70 -5.46
C LEU A 442 6.12 13.20 -5.37
N HIS A 443 5.77 12.77 -4.16
CA HIS A 443 5.45 11.40 -3.80
C HIS A 443 4.05 11.26 -3.19
N GLY A 444 3.65 10.01 -3.03
CA GLY A 444 2.44 9.58 -2.37
C GLY A 444 2.64 8.25 -1.63
N TYR A 445 1.59 7.75 -1.00
CA TYR A 445 1.62 6.50 -0.25
C TYR A 445 0.19 5.94 -0.06
N PRO A 446 0.03 4.75 0.53
CA PRO A 446 -1.28 4.13 0.74
C PRO A 446 -2.34 5.07 1.34
N SER A 447 -3.48 5.19 0.66
CA SER A 447 -4.65 5.94 1.16
C SER A 447 -5.61 5.11 2.02
N HIS A 448 -5.34 3.81 2.13
CA HIS A 448 -6.04 2.86 3.00
C HIS A 448 -5.06 1.81 3.57
N GLU A 449 -5.54 0.85 4.37
CA GLU A 449 -4.69 -0.13 5.04
C GLU A 449 -3.91 -1.06 4.09
N TRP A 450 -2.57 -1.07 4.22
CA TRP A 450 -1.69 -1.98 3.50
C TRP A 450 -1.40 -3.25 4.32
N THR A 451 -1.80 -4.42 3.80
CA THR A 451 -1.60 -5.71 4.49
C THR A 451 -0.85 -6.73 3.66
N ARG A 452 -0.19 -7.67 4.34
CA ARG A 452 0.48 -8.84 3.77
C ARG A 452 0.23 -10.08 4.66
N PRO A 453 -0.94 -10.74 4.55
CA PRO A 453 -1.39 -11.76 5.49
C PRO A 453 -0.36 -12.86 5.77
N PHE A 454 0.20 -13.45 4.73
CA PHE A 454 1.14 -14.56 4.78
C PHE A 454 2.59 -14.15 5.02
N SER A 455 2.86 -12.84 5.11
CA SER A 455 4.14 -12.27 5.51
C SER A 455 4.11 -11.62 6.89
N GLY A 456 3.26 -12.10 7.81
CA GLY A 456 3.15 -11.57 9.18
C GLY A 456 2.07 -10.49 9.38
N TYR A 457 1.15 -10.35 8.42
CA TYR A 457 0.08 -9.34 8.33
C TYR A 457 0.58 -7.91 8.11
N VAL A 458 1.44 -7.41 8.98
CA VAL A 458 2.04 -6.07 8.85
C VAL A 458 3.20 -6.13 7.86
N PRO A 459 3.27 -5.24 6.86
CA PRO A 459 4.39 -5.17 5.93
C PRO A 459 5.73 -4.94 6.65
N GLN A 460 6.56 -5.99 6.72
CA GLN A 460 7.84 -5.95 7.43
C GLN A 460 8.78 -4.89 6.82
N GLY A 461 9.35 -4.04 7.68
CA GLY A 461 10.20 -2.91 7.27
C GLY A 461 9.44 -1.70 6.72
N PHE A 462 8.11 -1.78 6.62
CA PHE A 462 7.23 -0.69 6.20
C PHE A 462 6.08 -0.47 7.18
N GLU A 463 6.24 -0.85 8.44
CA GLU A 463 5.21 -0.81 9.47
C GLU A 463 4.63 0.60 9.67
N MET A 464 5.45 1.64 9.46
CA MET A 464 5.01 3.02 9.56
C MET A 464 4.08 3.46 8.41
N TRP A 465 4.03 2.71 7.30
CA TRP A 465 3.26 2.99 6.08
C TRP A 465 1.97 2.18 5.98
N THR A 466 1.69 1.33 6.98
CA THR A 466 0.55 0.42 6.99
C THR A 466 -0.80 1.13 6.92
N ILE A 467 -0.94 2.33 7.47
CA ILE A 467 -2.20 3.10 7.48
C ILE A 467 -1.96 4.59 7.22
N PRO A 468 -2.97 5.33 6.69
CA PRO A 468 -2.92 6.76 6.44
C PRO A 468 -2.56 7.61 7.67
N LYS A 469 -1.72 8.64 7.47
CA LYS A 469 -1.24 9.56 8.53
C LYS A 469 -1.07 11.01 8.07
N GLY A 470 -1.87 11.44 7.09
CA GLY A 470 -1.89 12.80 6.55
C GLY A 470 -0.92 13.03 5.39
N PHE A 471 -0.98 14.23 4.82
CA PHE A 471 0.02 14.79 3.94
C PHE A 471 1.20 15.34 4.74
N PHE A 472 2.39 14.78 4.55
CA PHE A 472 3.61 15.19 5.27
C PHE A 472 4.76 15.54 4.34
N LEU A 473 5.71 16.30 4.89
CA LEU A 473 6.87 16.81 4.16
C LEU A 473 8.15 16.19 4.72
N VAL A 474 8.98 15.65 3.84
CA VAL A 474 10.31 15.15 4.17
C VAL A 474 11.35 16.07 3.54
N VAL A 475 12.18 16.71 4.37
CA VAL A 475 13.26 17.59 3.92
C VAL A 475 14.59 16.90 4.19
N ARG A 476 15.30 16.55 3.12
CA ARG A 476 16.66 16.02 3.19
C ARG A 476 17.66 17.09 2.80
N HIS A 477 18.74 17.21 3.54
CA HIS A 477 19.77 18.20 3.25
C HIS A 477 21.17 17.60 3.35
N LEU A 478 22.13 18.17 2.61
CA LEU A 478 23.53 17.79 2.73
C LEU A 478 24.01 18.00 4.17
N ASP A 479 24.83 17.09 4.69
CA ASP A 479 25.32 17.11 6.08
C ASP A 479 26.39 18.20 6.30
N THR A 480 25.97 19.47 6.22
CA THR A 480 26.78 20.64 6.58
C THR A 480 25.95 21.65 7.38
N PRO A 481 26.58 22.45 8.27
CA PRO A 481 25.85 23.44 9.07
C PRO A 481 25.05 24.45 8.24
N GLN A 482 25.58 24.84 7.08
CA GLN A 482 24.90 25.76 6.15
C GLN A 482 23.58 25.18 5.64
N TRP A 483 23.58 23.92 5.23
CA TRP A 483 22.40 23.26 4.67
C TRP A 483 21.40 22.86 5.75
N GLN A 484 21.87 22.54 6.95
CA GLN A 484 21.00 22.34 8.11
C GLN A 484 20.22 23.62 8.45
N GLU A 485 20.90 24.76 8.57
CA GLU A 485 20.24 26.05 8.84
C GLU A 485 19.28 26.44 7.70
N TYR A 486 19.70 26.22 6.45
CA TYR A 486 18.86 26.49 5.29
C TYR A 486 17.59 25.61 5.30
N ALA A 487 17.71 24.32 5.59
CA ALA A 487 16.58 23.38 5.63
C ALA A 487 15.55 23.75 6.70
N GLU A 488 15.99 24.16 7.89
CA GLU A 488 15.10 24.62 8.97
C GLU A 488 14.36 25.90 8.59
N ARG A 489 15.05 26.89 8.01
CA ARG A 489 14.40 28.12 7.51
C ARG A 489 13.44 27.83 6.36
N PHE A 490 13.80 26.90 5.48
CA PHE A 490 13.01 26.49 4.33
C PHE A 490 11.71 25.82 4.76
N VAL A 491 11.76 24.81 5.64
CA VAL A 491 10.56 24.07 6.06
C VAL A 491 9.59 24.94 6.86
N ASP A 492 10.10 25.85 7.71
CA ASP A 492 9.25 26.79 8.45
C ASP A 492 8.51 27.74 7.49
N ALA A 493 9.24 28.39 6.58
CA ALA A 493 8.65 29.31 5.60
C ALA A 493 7.67 28.60 4.65
N LEU A 494 8.01 27.39 4.19
CA LEU A 494 7.17 26.58 3.33
C LEU A 494 5.84 26.22 4.00
N THR A 495 5.89 25.69 5.22
CA THR A 495 4.69 25.29 5.95
C THR A 495 3.84 26.49 6.37
N LEU A 496 4.46 27.65 6.63
CA LEU A 496 3.75 28.91 6.85
C LEU A 496 3.00 29.36 5.59
N GLU A 497 3.62 29.25 4.42
CA GLU A 497 2.98 29.59 3.15
C GLU A 497 1.81 28.66 2.81
N LEU A 498 1.93 27.37 3.14
CA LEU A 498 0.89 26.37 2.92
C LEU A 498 -0.30 26.47 3.88
N GLN A 499 -0.30 27.37 4.86
CA GLN A 499 -1.43 27.52 5.80
C GLN A 499 -2.77 27.81 5.13
N HIS A 500 -2.77 28.32 3.91
CA HIS A 500 -3.99 28.53 3.13
C HIS A 500 -4.68 27.23 2.71
N CYS A 501 -3.96 26.09 2.67
CA CYS A 501 -4.50 24.75 2.41
C CYS A 501 -5.16 24.15 3.66
N SER A 502 -6.12 24.87 4.26
CA SER A 502 -6.73 24.52 5.56
C SER A 502 -7.41 23.14 5.60
N GLU A 503 -7.93 22.66 4.46
CA GLU A 503 -8.54 21.34 4.32
C GLU A 503 -7.51 20.21 4.52
N VAL A 504 -6.28 20.40 4.02
CA VAL A 504 -5.17 19.45 4.20
C VAL A 504 -4.76 19.37 5.67
N ILE A 505 -4.72 20.51 6.37
CA ILE A 505 -4.43 20.54 7.82
C ILE A 505 -5.53 19.80 8.61
N ALA A 506 -6.79 19.92 8.20
CA ALA A 506 -7.90 19.19 8.81
C ALA A 506 -7.80 17.67 8.54
N MET A 507 -7.48 17.28 7.30
CA MET A 507 -7.22 15.88 6.92
C MET A 507 -6.07 15.30 7.75
N ASN A 508 -4.96 16.01 7.88
CA ASN A 508 -3.80 15.60 8.68
C ASN A 508 -4.20 15.33 10.12
N ARG A 509 -4.95 16.23 10.75
CA ARG A 509 -5.41 16.04 12.12
C ARG A 509 -6.29 14.80 12.27
N LYS A 510 -7.23 14.57 11.34
CA LYS A 510 -8.12 13.40 11.35
C LYS A 510 -7.33 12.10 11.22
N GLN A 511 -6.45 12.01 10.22
CA GLN A 511 -5.69 10.80 9.95
C GLN A 511 -4.63 10.52 11.03
N ILE A 512 -3.92 11.54 11.54
CA ILE A 512 -2.96 11.37 12.65
C ILE A 512 -3.67 10.87 13.91
N ALA A 513 -4.84 11.42 14.26
CA ALA A 513 -5.58 10.97 15.44
C ALA A 513 -5.99 9.49 15.34
N LEU A 514 -6.42 9.05 14.16
CA LEU A 514 -6.75 7.64 13.93
C LEU A 514 -5.50 6.76 13.90
N TYR A 515 -4.41 7.23 13.28
CA TYR A 515 -3.11 6.56 13.29
C TYR A 515 -2.65 6.30 14.72
N GLU A 516 -2.69 7.31 15.59
CA GLU A 516 -2.25 7.20 16.98
C GLU A 516 -3.05 6.16 17.77
N GLN A 517 -4.34 6.00 17.44
CA GLN A 517 -5.20 4.99 18.05
C GLN A 517 -4.83 3.55 17.64
N HIS A 518 -4.29 3.34 16.43
CA HIS A 518 -4.04 2.00 15.84
C HIS A 518 -2.57 1.65 15.59
N ALA A 519 -1.66 2.60 15.72
CA ALA A 519 -0.23 2.43 15.44
C ALA A 519 0.69 3.13 16.45
N GLY A 520 0.12 3.93 17.38
CA GLY A 520 0.88 4.74 18.32
C GLY A 520 1.46 6.00 17.68
N GLU A 521 2.48 6.60 18.29
CA GLU A 521 3.04 7.87 17.82
C GLU A 521 3.59 7.79 16.38
N THR A 522 3.35 8.85 15.61
CA THR A 522 3.81 8.98 14.22
C THR A 522 5.30 9.27 14.09
N GLY A 523 5.92 9.86 15.13
CA GLY A 523 7.30 10.34 15.11
C GLY A 523 7.50 11.67 14.37
N PHE A 524 6.45 12.29 13.85
CA PHE A 524 6.57 13.56 13.13
C PHE A 524 6.87 14.76 14.04
N ARG A 525 7.65 15.71 13.52
CA ARG A 525 7.69 17.08 14.07
C ARG A 525 6.57 17.88 13.41
N MET A 526 5.65 18.42 14.22
CA MET A 526 4.61 19.33 13.71
C MET A 526 5.17 20.74 13.53
N ILE A 527 5.09 21.28 12.31
CA ILE A 527 5.53 22.64 11.96
C ILE A 527 4.35 23.34 11.26
N ASN A 528 3.83 24.41 11.86
CA ASN A 528 2.72 25.21 11.31
C ASN A 528 1.47 24.40 10.89
N GLY A 529 1.22 23.25 11.52
CA GLY A 529 0.08 22.36 11.21
C GLY A 529 0.41 21.20 10.27
N TYR A 530 1.65 21.13 9.76
CA TYR A 530 2.11 20.05 8.90
C TYR A 530 3.03 19.08 9.66
N PRO A 531 2.84 17.76 9.51
CA PRO A 531 3.83 16.76 9.88
C PRO A 531 5.07 16.87 8.99
N CYS A 532 6.25 16.92 9.61
CA CYS A 532 7.52 17.05 8.92
C CYS A 532 8.59 16.09 9.46
N PHE A 533 9.42 15.59 8.55
CA PHE A 533 10.71 14.95 8.85
C PHE A 533 11.84 15.75 8.23
N VAL A 534 12.84 16.11 9.04
CA VAL A 534 14.05 16.81 8.56
C VAL A 534 15.25 15.95 8.92
N SER A 535 16.09 15.62 7.94
CA SER A 535 17.23 14.73 8.13
C SER A 535 18.41 15.11 7.23
N SER A 536 19.64 14.89 7.69
CA SER A 536 20.83 15.06 6.86
C SER A 536 21.18 13.80 6.05
N VAL A 537 21.89 13.99 4.95
CA VAL A 537 22.48 12.93 4.11
C VAL A 537 23.93 13.28 3.76
N GLU A 538 24.81 12.26 3.75
CA GLU A 538 26.23 12.46 3.46
C GLU A 538 26.49 12.80 1.98
N GLN A 539 25.71 12.19 1.09
CA GLN A 539 25.81 12.36 -0.35
C GLN A 539 24.41 12.58 -0.93
N ALA A 540 24.28 13.58 -1.79
CA ALA A 540 23.04 13.88 -2.47
C ALA A 540 23.32 14.44 -3.87
N ASP A 541 22.42 14.16 -4.82
CA ASP A 541 22.45 14.77 -6.15
C ASP A 541 22.14 16.27 -6.08
N PHE A 542 21.32 16.66 -5.10
CA PHE A 542 20.93 18.03 -4.82
C PHE A 542 21.15 18.33 -3.34
N PRO A 543 21.75 19.47 -2.97
CA PRO A 543 22.02 19.81 -1.58
C PRO A 543 20.77 19.90 -0.68
N LEU A 544 19.61 20.22 -1.25
CA LEU A 544 18.33 20.21 -0.56
C LEU A 544 17.28 19.46 -1.39
N GLN A 545 16.58 18.53 -0.78
CA GLN A 545 15.45 17.81 -1.35
C GLN A 545 14.21 18.03 -0.49
N LEU A 546 13.11 18.42 -1.13
CA LEU A 546 11.78 18.39 -0.56
C LEU A 546 11.04 17.19 -1.18
N ILE A 547 10.63 16.25 -0.35
CA ILE A 547 9.80 15.11 -0.73
C ILE A 547 8.44 15.29 -0.06
N THR A 548 7.37 15.18 -0.84
CA THR A 548 6.00 15.30 -0.34
C THR A 548 5.35 13.93 -0.26
N GLU A 549 4.57 13.63 0.76
CA GLU A 549 3.95 12.30 0.91
C GLU A 549 2.44 12.49 1.10
N TYR A 550 1.65 12.29 0.04
CA TYR A 550 0.18 12.37 0.07
C TYR A 550 -0.45 10.96 0.05
N PRO A 551 -1.49 10.67 0.84
CA PRO A 551 -2.19 9.39 0.77
C PRO A 551 -3.00 9.27 -0.54
N ASP A 552 -2.37 8.93 -1.67
CA ASP A 552 -2.97 8.94 -3.01
C ASP A 552 -3.09 7.60 -3.72
N GLU A 553 -2.42 6.55 -3.24
CA GLU A 553 -2.55 5.25 -3.86
C GLU A 553 -4.01 4.79 -3.69
N SER A 554 -4.74 4.57 -4.79
CA SER A 554 -6.17 4.19 -4.92
C SER A 554 -7.26 5.30 -4.94
N ILE A 555 -6.91 6.60 -4.90
CA ILE A 555 -7.91 7.69 -4.86
C ILE A 555 -8.32 8.20 -6.25
N TYR A 556 -9.57 8.66 -6.38
CA TYR A 556 -10.17 9.18 -7.62
C TYR A 556 -11.10 10.37 -7.32
N GLY A 557 -11.58 11.05 -8.36
CA GLY A 557 -12.56 12.12 -8.27
C GLY A 557 -12.02 13.32 -7.48
N ASP A 558 -12.87 13.85 -6.59
CA ASP A 558 -12.55 15.05 -5.82
C ASP A 558 -11.33 14.86 -4.90
N ASP A 559 -11.12 13.66 -4.34
CA ASP A 559 -9.96 13.37 -3.48
C ASP A 559 -8.66 13.39 -4.29
N PHE A 560 -8.68 12.85 -5.52
CA PHE A 560 -7.54 12.93 -6.44
C PHE A 560 -7.25 14.38 -6.86
N ILE A 561 -8.30 15.18 -7.09
CA ILE A 561 -8.18 16.61 -7.39
C ILE A 561 -7.58 17.38 -6.21
N ALA A 562 -8.02 17.08 -4.98
CA ALA A 562 -7.46 17.67 -3.76
C ALA A 562 -5.96 17.31 -3.62
N GLY A 563 -5.61 16.04 -3.85
CA GLY A 563 -4.24 15.55 -3.84
C GLY A 563 -3.35 16.31 -4.82
N HIS A 564 -3.69 16.33 -6.10
CA HIS A 564 -2.86 17.05 -7.08
C HIS A 564 -2.95 18.59 -6.94
N THR A 565 -3.85 19.12 -6.11
CA THR A 565 -3.92 20.54 -5.75
C THR A 565 -2.92 20.89 -4.68
N VAL A 566 -2.85 20.15 -3.57
CA VAL A 566 -1.83 20.42 -2.55
C VAL A 566 -0.41 20.16 -3.08
N GLN A 567 -0.24 19.16 -3.94
CA GLN A 567 1.03 18.90 -4.63
C GLN A 567 1.47 20.12 -5.45
N MET A 568 0.55 20.68 -6.25
CA MET A 568 0.81 21.91 -7.02
C MET A 568 1.16 23.09 -6.11
N GLU A 569 0.35 23.36 -5.09
CA GLU A 569 0.58 24.48 -4.16
C GLU A 569 1.92 24.35 -3.42
N THR A 570 2.32 23.12 -3.08
CA THR A 570 3.61 22.82 -2.45
C THR A 570 4.78 23.17 -3.37
N VAL A 571 4.71 22.84 -4.65
CA VAL A 571 5.76 23.23 -5.62
C VAL A 571 5.82 24.76 -5.76
N LEU A 572 4.67 25.43 -5.87
CA LEU A 572 4.60 26.89 -6.01
C LEU A 572 5.19 27.60 -4.78
N ALA A 573 4.85 27.12 -3.59
CA ALA A 573 5.37 27.65 -2.32
C ALA A 573 6.87 27.37 -2.18
N ALA A 574 7.30 26.14 -2.41
CA ALA A 574 8.71 25.75 -2.37
C ALA A 574 9.57 26.61 -3.30
N TYR A 575 9.09 26.88 -4.51
CA TYR A 575 9.76 27.77 -5.45
C TYR A 575 9.92 29.19 -4.89
N ARG A 576 8.84 29.81 -4.41
CA ARG A 576 8.85 31.18 -3.87
C ARG A 576 9.72 31.30 -2.62
N VAL A 577 9.61 30.35 -1.69
CA VAL A 577 10.48 30.29 -0.50
C VAL A 577 11.94 30.19 -0.91
N HIS A 578 12.29 29.30 -1.83
CA HIS A 578 13.68 29.12 -2.27
C HIS A 578 14.27 30.40 -2.87
N GLN A 579 13.49 31.15 -3.66
CA GLN A 579 13.91 32.46 -4.18
C GLN A 579 14.10 33.50 -3.08
N SER A 580 13.26 33.49 -2.04
CA SER A 580 13.31 34.48 -0.95
C SER A 580 14.47 34.26 0.03
N LEU A 581 14.91 33.02 0.21
CA LEU A 581 15.94 32.67 1.18
C LEU A 581 17.32 32.97 0.61
N SER A 582 18.08 33.83 1.29
CA SER A 582 19.48 34.13 0.99
C SER A 582 20.42 33.00 1.41
#